data_AF-A0A538F6H4-F1
#
_entry.id   AF-A0A538F6H4-F1
#
_cell.length_a   1.000
_cell.length_b   1.000
_cell.length_c   1.000
_cell.angle_alpha   90.00
_cell.angle_beta   90.00
_cell.angle_gamma   90.00
#
_symmetry.space_group_name_H-M   'P 1'
#
loop_
_entity.id
_entity.type
_entity.pdbx_description
1 polymer ?
#
loop_
_entity_poly.entity_id
_entity_poly.type
_entity_poly.pdbx_seq_one_letter_code
_entity_poly.pdbx_strand_id
1 'polypeptide(L)'
;QRIRVGDQRTLWGSCSRSGTLSFNWRLVLAPLEVLDYVVVHELCHLRVPNHSYGFWSLVELRRPRWRELRAWLCEHGPELLAFRASE
;
A
#
# COMPACT_ATOMS: atom_id res chain seq x y z
N GLN A 1 1.62 11.57 -13.62
CA GLN A 1 1.41 10.20 -13.10
C GLN A 1 -0.06 9.84 -13.14
N ARG A 2 -0.40 8.59 -13.45
CA ARG A 2 -1.77 8.09 -13.45
C ARG A 2 -2.04 7.35 -12.14
N ILE A 3 -3.17 7.63 -11.51
CA ILE A 3 -3.63 6.95 -10.29
C ILE A 3 -4.84 6.10 -10.65
N ARG A 4 -4.88 4.86 -10.15
CA ARG A 4 -6.01 3.95 -10.27
C ARG A 4 -6.44 3.49 -8.89
N VAL A 5 -7.74 3.42 -8.68
CA VAL A 5 -8.34 2.79 -7.50
C VAL A 5 -9.27 1.71 -8.01
N GLY A 6 -9.18 0.51 -7.44
CA GLY A 6 -9.97 -0.63 -7.92
C GLY A 6 -10.15 -1.70 -6.86
N ASP A 7 -10.84 -2.77 -7.25
CA ASP A 7 -11.13 -3.93 -6.41
C ASP A 7 -10.15 -5.06 -6.72
N GLN A 8 -8.92 -4.94 -6.21
CA GLN A 8 -7.88 -5.95 -6.43
C GLN A 8 -8.08 -7.12 -5.44
N ARG A 9 -7.90 -8.36 -5.91
CA ARG A 9 -8.11 -9.56 -5.08
C ARG A 9 -6.98 -9.82 -4.08
N THR A 10 -5.74 -9.46 -4.43
CA THR A 10 -4.54 -9.91 -3.69
C THR A 10 -3.55 -8.80 -3.37
N LEU A 11 -3.72 -7.60 -3.91
CA LEU A 11 -2.80 -6.49 -3.74
C LEU A 11 -3.48 -5.32 -3.04
N TRP A 12 -2.69 -4.64 -2.21
CA TRP A 12 -3.07 -3.37 -1.59
C TRP A 12 -2.66 -2.17 -2.45
N GLY A 13 -1.52 -2.28 -3.12
CA GLY A 13 -1.01 -1.29 -4.06
C GLY A 13 -0.09 -1.91 -5.10
N SER A 14 0.18 -1.18 -6.18
CA SER A 14 1.25 -1.48 -7.13
C SER A 14 1.72 -0.25 -7.91
N CYS A 15 2.97 -0.28 -8.36
CA CYS A 15 3.55 0.72 -9.26
C CYS A 15 4.04 0.05 -10.56
N SER A 16 3.55 0.51 -11.71
CA SER A 16 4.03 0.04 -13.02
C SER A 16 5.38 0.65 -13.39
N ARG A 17 6.09 0.04 -14.36
CA ARG A 17 7.30 0.64 -14.95
C ARG A 17 7.05 2.01 -15.60
N SER A 18 5.82 2.28 -16.04
CA SER A 18 5.39 3.58 -16.57
C SER A 18 4.97 4.57 -15.47
N GLY A 19 5.11 4.20 -14.19
CA GLY A 19 4.77 5.05 -13.05
C GLY A 19 3.27 5.22 -12.80
N THR A 20 2.45 4.27 -13.25
CA THR A 20 1.04 4.20 -12.85
C THR A 20 0.95 3.57 -11.47
N LEU A 21 0.36 4.30 -10.52
CA LEU A 21 0.09 3.81 -9.17
C LEU A 21 -1.33 3.26 -9.13
N SER A 22 -1.51 2.06 -8.60
CA SER A 22 -2.81 1.42 -8.40
C SER A 22 -2.99 1.09 -6.93
N PHE A 23 -4.19 1.30 -6.40
CA PHE A 23 -4.53 1.04 -5.01
C PHE A 23 -5.83 0.26 -4.90
N ASN A 24 -5.93 -0.58 -3.88
CA ASN A 24 -7.16 -1.26 -3.52
C ASN A 24 -8.09 -0.31 -2.78
N TRP A 25 -9.34 -0.17 -3.23
CA TRP A 25 -10.30 0.73 -2.58
C TRP A 25 -10.53 0.36 -1.12
N ARG A 26 -10.41 -0.92 -0.74
CA ARG A 26 -10.61 -1.39 0.64
C ARG A 26 -9.63 -0.80 1.65
N LEU A 27 -8.55 -0.15 1.22
CA LEU A 27 -7.69 0.61 2.12
C LEU A 27 -8.44 1.71 2.87
N VAL A 28 -9.58 2.20 2.36
CA VAL A 28 -10.43 3.16 3.07
C VAL A 28 -11.04 2.61 4.37
N LEU A 29 -11.03 1.29 4.54
CA LEU A 29 -11.49 0.61 5.76
C LEU A 29 -10.37 0.46 6.79
N ALA A 30 -9.12 0.71 6.41
CA ALA A 30 -7.98 0.66 7.32
C ALA A 30 -7.82 1.99 8.08
N PRO A 31 -7.12 1.98 9.23
CA PRO A 31 -6.65 3.21 9.85
C PRO A 31 -5.88 4.09 8.85
N LEU A 32 -6.02 5.41 8.96
CA LEU A 32 -5.44 6.34 7.99
C LEU A 32 -3.92 6.17 7.82
N GLU A 33 -3.19 5.93 8.92
CA GLU A 33 -1.73 5.72 8.88
C GLU A 33 -1.33 4.50 8.05
N VAL A 34 -2.16 3.46 8.04
CA VAL A 34 -1.93 2.23 7.29
C VAL A 34 -2.13 2.47 5.80
N LEU A 35 -3.22 3.16 5.42
CA LEU A 35 -3.45 3.60 4.04
C LEU A 35 -2.27 4.45 3.56
N ASP A 36 -1.87 5.45 4.37
CA ASP A 36 -0.75 6.34 4.09
C ASP A 36 0.56 5.57 3.87
N TYR A 37 0.80 4.53 4.66
CA TYR A 37 1.96 3.66 4.47
C TYR A 37 1.94 2.96 3.11
N VAL A 38 0.80 2.44 2.66
CA VAL A 38 0.70 1.81 1.32
C VAL A 38 0.94 2.85 0.22
N VAL A 39 0.40 4.07 0.37
CA VAL A 39 0.67 5.16 -0.58
C VAL A 39 2.15 5.48 -0.65
N VAL A 40 2.82 5.65 0.50
CA VAL A 40 4.26 5.90 0.55
C VAL A 40 5.06 4.73 -0.03
N HIS A 41 4.65 3.49 0.23
CA HIS A 41 5.26 2.30 -0.34
C HIS A 41 5.27 2.35 -1.87
N GLU A 42 4.12 2.62 -2.48
CA GLU A 42 4.02 2.72 -3.95
C GLU A 42 4.74 3.93 -4.53
N LEU A 43 4.78 5.05 -3.80
CA LEU A 43 5.58 6.22 -4.20
C LEU A 43 7.09 5.92 -4.16
N CYS A 44 7.56 5.08 -3.24
CA CYS A 44 8.97 4.68 -3.18
C CYS A 44 9.39 3.87 -4.41
N HIS A 45 8.48 3.08 -5.00
CA HIS A 45 8.74 2.35 -6.25
C HIS A 45 9.04 3.24 -7.44
N LEU A 46 8.60 4.51 -7.44
CA LEU A 46 8.97 5.48 -8.48
C LEU A 46 10.46 5.85 -8.46
N ARG A 47 11.15 5.60 -7.34
CA ARG A 47 12.58 5.90 -7.16
C ARG A 47 13.43 4.63 -7.13
N VAL A 48 12.95 3.60 -6.44
CA VAL A 48 13.64 2.31 -6.29
C VAL A 48 12.67 1.20 -6.66
N PRO A 49 12.73 0.64 -7.88
CA PRO A 49 11.68 -0.25 -8.42
C PRO A 49 11.52 -1.62 -7.75
N ASN A 50 12.42 -1.97 -6.82
CA ASN A 50 12.46 -3.27 -6.16
C ASN A 50 12.59 -3.09 -4.66
N HIS A 51 12.18 -4.09 -3.86
CA HIS A 51 12.27 -4.08 -2.40
C HIS A 51 13.69 -4.31 -1.87
N SER A 52 14.69 -3.65 -2.47
CA SER A 52 16.09 -3.66 -2.03
C SER A 52 16.29 -2.89 -0.73
N TYR A 53 17.49 -2.95 -0.17
CA TYR A 53 17.86 -2.13 0.99
C TYR A 53 17.58 -0.64 0.77
N GLY A 54 17.90 -0.11 -0.42
CA GLY A 54 17.63 1.29 -0.76
C GLY A 54 16.14 1.65 -0.73
N PHE A 55 15.26 0.72 -1.13
CA PHE A 55 13.81 0.92 -1.05
C PHE A 55 13.35 1.01 0.39
N TRP A 56 13.74 0.06 1.24
CA TRP A 56 13.31 0.05 2.64
C TRP A 56 13.89 1.22 3.43
N SER A 57 15.12 1.65 3.14
CA SER A 57 15.70 2.87 3.72
C SER A 57 14.90 4.12 3.33
N LEU A 58 14.40 4.20 2.08
CA LEU A 58 13.55 5.30 1.64
C LEU A 58 12.17 5.27 2.31
N VAL A 59 11.56 4.08 2.45
CA VAL A 59 10.30 3.90 3.19
C VAL A 59 10.47 4.32 4.64
N GLU A 60 11.52 3.84 5.32
CA GLU A 60 11.84 4.14 6.72
C GLU A 60 12.03 5.65 6.93
N LEU A 61 12.74 6.33 6.02
CA LEU A 61 12.93 7.78 6.05
C LEU A 61 11.60 8.56 5.96
N ARG A 62 10.63 8.07 5.18
CA ARG A 62 9.35 8.76 4.95
C ARG A 62 8.24 8.34 5.93
N ARG A 63 8.32 7.12 6.45
CA ARG A 63 7.38 6.51 7.40
C ARG A 63 8.18 5.65 8.39
N PRO A 64 8.75 6.23 9.46
CA PRO A 64 9.60 5.50 10.41
C PRO A 64 8.92 4.30 11.09
N ARG A 65 7.59 4.34 11.29
CA ARG A 65 6.80 3.25 11.89
C ARG A 65 6.25 2.24 10.88
N TRP A 66 6.80 2.20 9.65
CA TRP A 66 6.27 1.34 8.57
C TRP A 66 6.19 -0.14 8.94
N ARG A 67 7.07 -0.64 9.83
CA ARG A 67 7.08 -2.03 10.26
C ARG A 67 5.80 -2.39 11.02
N GLU A 68 5.34 -1.51 11.91
CA GLU A 68 4.09 -1.66 12.66
C GLU A 68 2.88 -1.60 11.71
N LEU A 69 2.89 -0.65 10.78
CA LEU A 69 1.82 -0.47 9.79
C LEU A 69 1.72 -1.67 8.82
N ARG A 70 2.87 -2.23 8.42
CA ARG A 70 2.95 -3.46 7.63
C ARG A 70 2.44 -4.66 8.43
N ALA A 71 2.81 -4.78 9.71
CA ALA A 71 2.33 -5.85 10.57
C ALA A 71 0.80 -5.80 10.71
N TRP A 72 0.24 -4.60 10.94
CA TRP A 72 -1.21 -4.39 10.99
C TRP A 72 -1.90 -4.87 9.70
N LEU A 73 -1.36 -4.54 8.51
CA LEU A 73 -1.90 -5.01 7.23
C LEU A 73 -1.82 -6.53 7.05
N CYS A 74 -0.75 -7.16 7.54
CA CYS A 74 -0.62 -8.62 7.51
C CYS A 74 -1.69 -9.30 8.38
N GLU A 75 -2.00 -8.71 9.54
CA GLU A 75 -2.95 -9.24 10.50
C GLU A 75 -4.42 -9.00 10.09
N HIS A 76 -4.77 -7.76 9.72
CA HIS A 76 -6.16 -7.34 9.48
C HIS A 76 -6.54 -7.35 7.99
N GLY A 77 -5.56 -7.47 7.09
CA GLY A 77 -5.79 -7.46 5.64
C GLY A 77 -6.82 -8.47 5.14
N PRO A 78 -6.83 -9.73 5.61
CA PRO A 78 -7.86 -10.70 5.22
C PRO A 78 -9.28 -10.25 5.54
N GLU A 79 -9.51 -9.62 6.70
CA GLU A 79 -10.81 -9.10 7.10
C GLU A 79 -11.26 -7.97 6.16
N LEU A 80 -10.36 -7.03 5.87
CA LEU A 80 -10.64 -5.94 4.95
C LEU A 80 -11.03 -6.48 3.56
N LEU A 81 -10.30 -7.46 3.02
CA LEU A 81 -10.60 -8.11 1.73
C LEU A 81 -11.92 -8.90 1.75
N ALA A 82 -12.27 -9.48 2.90
CA ALA A 82 -13.52 -10.19 3.09
C ALA A 82 -14.73 -9.26 3.20
N PHE A 83 -14.53 -7.97 3.49
CA PHE A 83 -15.62 -7.00 3.60
C PHE A 83 -16.56 -7.05 2.39
N ARG A 84 -17.86 -7.13 2.68
CA ARG A 84 -18.96 -7.01 1.74
C ARG A 84 -19.90 -5.94 2.30
N ALA A 85 -20.19 -4.92 1.51
CA ALA A 85 -21.25 -3.99 1.87
C ALA A 85 -22.57 -4.77 1.81
N SER A 86 -23.36 -4.70 2.88
CA SER A 86 -24.74 -5.17 2.88
C SER A 86 -25.55 -4.37 1.86
N GLU A 87 -26.47 -5.04 1.16
CA GLU A 87 -27.46 -4.38 0.28
C GLU A 87 -28.48 -3.57 1.08
#